data_AF-A0A661MAD1-F1
#
_entry.id   AF-A0A661MAD1-F1
#
_cell.length_a   1.000
_cell.length_b   1.000
_cell.length_c   1.000
_cell.angle_alpha   90.00
_cell.angle_beta   90.00
_cell.angle_gamma   90.00
#
_symmetry.space_group_name_H-M   'P 1'
#
loop_
_entity.id
_entity.type
_entity.pdbx_description
1 polymer ?
#
loop_
_entity_poly.entity_id
_entity_poly.type
_entity_poly.pdbx_seq_one_letter_code
_entity_poly.pdbx_strand_id
1 'polypeptide(L)'
;MVRRGKRDLLGTHQVEIGLEKKHFHVQPVSPRSWHTGLEAGLSTSPPNPTLLAKWWTALGDPVLSSLEKRAVAGNLQLKEALARVREARALRGVKRSVLFPVLDATGGVTRQRTSGDTAVVRRTTLYTAGFDAGWELDIFGGARRSIEAAQAQLEAAQEGLTDVLVSLMAEVALNYANVRTYQARLDAVAANIKAQEDIYQLNVSRYKAGLVDFTTVLDAERALQSLQDQVAASRGTVTSNFIRLYKALGGGWGLMDEVKEIYEKTEEK
;
A
#
# COMPACT_ATOMS: atom_id res chain seq x y z
N MET A 1 0.53 26.79 76.31
CA MET A 1 1.04 25.45 76.69
C MET A 1 1.96 24.97 75.58
N VAL A 2 3.26 25.00 75.85
CA VAL A 2 4.35 24.73 74.90
C VAL A 2 4.60 23.23 74.85
N ARG A 3 4.68 22.63 73.67
CA ARG A 3 5.52 21.44 73.45
C ARG A 3 6.30 21.57 72.15
N ARG A 4 7.61 21.61 72.35
CA ARG A 4 8.71 21.73 71.40
C ARG A 4 9.14 20.32 71.03
N GLY A 5 9.07 19.94 69.75
CA GLY A 5 9.67 18.72 69.21
C GLY A 5 10.98 19.05 68.49
N LYS A 6 12.03 18.29 68.79
CA LYS A 6 13.45 18.50 68.40
C LYS A 6 13.69 18.36 66.89
N ARG A 7 14.72 19.10 66.45
CA ARG A 7 15.42 19.02 65.16
C ARG A 7 16.15 17.68 65.04
N ASP A 8 16.21 17.12 63.83
CA ASP A 8 17.43 16.50 63.31
C ASP A 8 17.61 16.91 61.84
N LEU A 9 18.87 17.19 61.52
CA LEU A 9 19.37 17.85 60.32
C LEU A 9 19.89 16.80 59.31
N LEU A 10 20.03 17.25 58.06
CA LEU A 10 20.81 16.64 56.96
C LEU A 10 20.17 15.47 56.21
N GLY A 11 19.27 15.80 55.28
CA GLY A 11 19.01 14.99 54.09
C GLY A 11 19.40 15.79 52.86
N THR A 12 20.51 15.44 52.22
CA THR A 12 20.89 15.90 50.89
C THR A 12 19.74 15.64 49.92
N HIS A 13 19.02 16.69 49.52
CA HIS A 13 18.10 16.63 48.40
C HIS A 13 18.91 16.57 47.12
N GLN A 14 19.26 15.35 46.71
CA GLN A 14 19.66 15.06 45.35
C GLN A 14 18.42 15.26 44.48
N VAL A 15 18.31 16.43 43.85
CA VAL A 15 17.27 16.71 42.86
C VAL A 15 17.63 15.91 41.61
N GLU A 16 17.17 14.66 41.57
CA GLU A 16 17.15 13.88 40.34
C GLU A 16 16.10 14.51 39.41
N ILE A 17 16.55 15.31 38.45
CA ILE A 17 15.68 15.85 37.39
C ILE A 17 15.38 14.72 36.41
N GLY A 18 14.54 13.78 36.85
CA GLY A 18 13.94 12.77 35.98
C GLY A 18 12.87 13.44 35.10
N LEU A 19 13.25 13.89 33.91
CA LEU A 19 12.27 14.32 32.90
C LEU A 19 11.54 13.09 32.36
N GLU A 20 10.44 12.72 33.03
CA GLU A 20 9.49 11.73 32.53
C GLU A 20 8.96 12.20 31.16
N LYS A 21 9.20 11.41 30.11
CA LYS A 21 8.72 11.72 28.77
C LYS A 21 7.20 11.57 28.74
N LYS A 22 6.46 12.67 28.80
CA LYS A 22 5.01 12.69 28.53
C LYS A 22 4.76 12.79 27.03
N HIS A 23 4.45 11.67 26.39
CA HIS A 23 3.86 11.66 25.05
C HIS A 23 2.36 11.85 25.17
N PHE A 24 1.83 12.88 24.52
CA PHE A 24 0.39 13.11 24.44
C PHE A 24 -0.14 12.44 23.17
N HIS A 25 -0.76 11.26 23.33
CA HIS A 25 -1.53 10.67 22.24
C HIS A 25 -2.79 11.49 22.03
N VAL A 26 -2.95 12.06 20.83
CA VAL A 26 -4.22 12.70 20.46
C VAL A 26 -5.26 11.59 20.40
N GLN A 27 -6.22 11.60 21.32
CA GLN A 27 -7.34 10.67 21.25
C GLN A 27 -8.21 11.08 20.05
N PRO A 28 -8.40 10.20 19.05
CA PRO A 28 -9.25 10.53 17.92
C PRO A 28 -10.68 10.80 18.42
N VAL A 29 -11.31 11.84 17.90
CA VAL A 29 -12.73 12.12 18.16
C VAL A 29 -13.54 11.14 17.30
N SER A 30 -13.61 9.89 17.74
CA SER A 30 -14.42 8.85 17.11
C SER A 30 -15.65 8.52 17.98
N PRO A 31 -16.76 8.07 17.39
CA PRO A 31 -17.87 7.49 18.15
C PRO A 31 -17.36 6.40 19.10
N ARG A 32 -17.92 6.33 20.31
CA ARG A 32 -17.58 5.28 21.29
C ARG A 32 -18.01 3.88 20.84
N SER A 33 -18.93 3.80 19.89
CA SER A 33 -19.39 2.57 19.27
C SER A 33 -19.91 2.85 17.86
N TRP A 34 -19.80 1.84 17.00
CA TRP A 34 -20.53 1.78 15.74
C TRP A 34 -22.00 1.48 16.06
N HIS A 35 -22.92 2.30 15.56
CA HIS A 35 -24.37 2.18 15.79
C HIS A 35 -25.09 1.37 14.71
N THR A 36 -24.36 0.86 13.71
CA THR A 36 -24.90 -0.10 12.74
C THR A 36 -25.18 -1.42 13.43
N GLY A 37 -26.45 -1.81 13.49
CA GLY A 37 -26.85 -3.14 13.94
C GLY A 37 -26.20 -4.19 13.05
N LEU A 38 -25.46 -5.13 13.65
CA LEU A 38 -24.94 -6.29 12.95
C LEU A 38 -26.11 -7.22 12.61
N GLU A 39 -26.51 -7.26 11.34
CA GLU A 39 -27.57 -8.15 10.85
C GLU A 39 -27.05 -9.58 10.59
N ALA A 40 -27.98 -10.51 10.36
CA ALA A 40 -27.69 -11.88 9.89
C ALA A 40 -26.72 -12.72 10.77
N GLY A 41 -26.72 -12.52 12.09
CA GLY A 41 -25.95 -13.37 13.03
C GLY A 41 -24.47 -12.99 13.17
N LEU A 42 -24.08 -11.82 12.68
CA LEU A 42 -22.73 -11.28 12.87
C LEU A 42 -22.51 -10.90 14.35
N SER A 43 -21.42 -11.41 14.94
CA SER A 43 -21.05 -11.15 16.33
C SER A 43 -20.04 -10.00 16.45
N THR A 44 -20.09 -9.25 17.55
CA THR A 44 -19.10 -8.24 17.93
C THR A 44 -17.80 -8.81 18.48
N SER A 45 -17.66 -10.15 18.51
CA SER A 45 -16.44 -10.77 19.01
C SER A 45 -15.23 -10.34 18.17
N PRO A 46 -14.12 -9.93 18.81
CA PRO A 46 -12.94 -9.52 18.07
C PRO A 46 -12.49 -10.68 17.16
N PRO A 47 -12.28 -10.42 15.86
CA PRO A 47 -11.90 -11.47 14.92
C PRO A 47 -10.55 -12.06 15.33
N ASN A 48 -10.39 -13.37 15.13
CA ASN A 48 -9.12 -14.04 15.37
C ASN A 48 -8.01 -13.32 14.56
N PRO A 49 -6.97 -12.75 15.21
CA PRO A 49 -5.95 -11.95 14.52
C PRO A 49 -5.21 -12.72 13.42
N THR A 50 -4.99 -14.02 13.61
CA THR A 50 -4.33 -14.87 12.61
C THR A 50 -5.21 -15.09 11.39
N LEU A 51 -6.52 -15.23 11.60
CA LEU A 51 -7.48 -15.32 10.51
C LEU A 51 -7.60 -13.97 9.80
N LEU A 52 -7.65 -12.86 10.53
CA LEU A 52 -7.74 -11.51 9.96
C LEU A 52 -6.53 -11.19 9.08
N ALA A 53 -5.32 -11.55 9.52
CA ALA A 53 -4.10 -11.41 8.72
C ALA A 53 -4.13 -12.25 7.42
N LYS A 54 -5.02 -13.25 7.35
CA LYS A 54 -5.23 -14.15 6.20
C LYS A 54 -6.70 -14.21 5.77
N TRP A 55 -7.43 -13.09 5.87
CA TRP A 55 -8.89 -13.08 5.83
C TRP A 55 -9.49 -13.73 4.57
N TRP A 56 -8.84 -13.59 3.42
CA TRP A 56 -9.29 -14.17 2.14
C TRP A 56 -9.37 -15.70 2.16
N THR A 57 -8.63 -16.38 3.05
CA THR A 57 -8.69 -17.84 3.19
C THR A 57 -10.05 -18.33 3.68
N ALA A 58 -10.84 -17.47 4.32
CA ALA A 58 -12.22 -17.80 4.70
C ALA A 58 -13.13 -18.02 3.48
N LEU A 59 -12.75 -17.52 2.30
CA LEU A 59 -13.48 -17.73 1.05
C LEU A 59 -13.27 -19.14 0.45
N GLY A 60 -12.31 -19.90 0.97
CA GLY A 60 -12.08 -21.28 0.51
C GLY A 60 -11.53 -21.41 -0.91
N ASP A 61 -10.98 -20.34 -1.49
CA ASP A 61 -10.48 -20.33 -2.86
C ASP A 61 -8.93 -20.44 -2.91
N PRO A 62 -8.37 -21.56 -3.41
CA PRO A 62 -6.93 -21.75 -3.50
C PRO A 62 -6.27 -20.88 -4.59
N VAL A 63 -7.00 -20.53 -5.66
CA VAL A 63 -6.51 -19.65 -6.72
C VAL A 63 -6.32 -18.25 -6.16
N LEU A 64 -7.32 -17.72 -5.44
CA LEU A 64 -7.19 -16.44 -4.76
C LEU A 64 -5.99 -16.43 -3.80
N SER A 65 -5.84 -17.49 -3.00
CA SER A 65 -4.71 -17.61 -2.07
C SER A 65 -3.35 -17.63 -2.77
N SER A 66 -3.26 -18.17 -3.99
CA SER A 66 -2.05 -18.11 -4.83
C SER A 66 -1.78 -16.70 -5.35
N LEU A 67 -2.84 -16.02 -5.83
CA LEU A 67 -2.75 -14.64 -6.32
C LEU A 67 -2.26 -13.68 -5.23
N GLU A 68 -2.79 -13.77 -4.02
CA GLU A 68 -2.35 -12.96 -2.87
C GLU A 68 -0.86 -13.14 -2.58
N LYS A 69 -0.38 -14.39 -2.52
CA LYS A 69 1.04 -14.68 -2.30
C LYS A 69 1.93 -14.09 -3.40
N ARG A 70 1.50 -14.19 -4.66
CA ARG A 70 2.23 -13.65 -5.81
C ARG A 70 2.22 -12.13 -5.80
N ALA A 71 1.12 -11.49 -5.40
CA ALA A 71 1.03 -10.04 -5.26
C ALA A 71 2.04 -9.54 -4.23
N VAL A 72 2.09 -10.14 -3.05
CA VAL A 72 3.05 -9.77 -2.00
C VAL A 72 4.50 -9.96 -2.46
N ALA A 73 4.81 -11.00 -3.25
CA ALA A 73 6.15 -11.23 -3.77
C ALA A 73 6.52 -10.31 -4.95
N GLY A 74 5.56 -10.00 -5.81
CA GLY A 74 5.78 -9.39 -7.13
C GLY A 74 5.58 -7.88 -7.16
N ASN A 75 4.64 -7.35 -6.37
CA ASN A 75 4.14 -6.00 -6.51
C ASN A 75 5.21 -4.91 -6.32
N LEU A 76 5.26 -3.97 -7.27
CA LEU A 76 6.25 -2.89 -7.28
C LEU A 76 6.00 -1.81 -6.22
N GLN A 77 4.73 -1.47 -5.94
CA GLN A 77 4.40 -0.49 -4.91
C GLN A 77 4.78 -0.98 -3.52
N LEU A 78 4.59 -2.28 -3.25
CA LEU A 78 5.03 -2.88 -1.99
C LEU A 78 6.56 -2.88 -1.85
N LYS A 79 7.30 -3.15 -2.94
CA LYS A 79 8.76 -3.04 -2.96
C LYS A 79 9.24 -1.62 -2.73
N GLU A 80 8.56 -0.62 -3.30
CA GLU A 80 8.82 0.79 -3.08
C GLU A 80 8.59 1.18 -1.61
N ALA A 81 7.46 0.77 -1.02
CA ALA A 81 7.18 1.01 0.39
C ALA A 81 8.26 0.38 1.30
N LEU A 82 8.71 -0.84 0.99
CA LEU A 82 9.81 -1.48 1.71
C LEU A 82 11.14 -0.70 1.55
N ALA A 83 11.40 -0.11 0.38
CA ALA A 83 12.57 0.73 0.17
C ALA A 83 12.51 2.00 1.03
N ARG A 84 11.34 2.64 1.16
CA ARG A 84 11.14 3.79 2.06
C ARG A 84 11.40 3.44 3.53
N VAL A 85 11.04 2.24 3.99
CA VAL A 85 11.41 1.77 5.34
C VAL A 85 12.93 1.66 5.51
N ARG A 86 13.64 1.14 4.50
CA ARG A 86 15.11 1.04 4.53
C ARG A 86 15.77 2.42 4.56
N GLU A 87 15.25 3.35 3.77
CA GLU A 87 15.69 4.75 3.76
C GLU A 87 15.50 5.41 5.14
N ALA A 88 14.29 5.34 5.70
CA ALA A 88 14.00 5.90 7.02
C ALA A 88 14.91 5.31 8.11
N ARG A 89 15.20 4.00 8.02
CA ARG A 89 16.14 3.32 8.94
C ARG A 89 17.57 3.85 8.79
N ALA A 90 18.03 4.08 7.56
CA ALA A 90 19.34 4.64 7.29
C ALA A 90 19.45 6.09 7.82
N LEU A 91 18.43 6.91 7.56
CA LEU A 91 18.35 8.30 8.07
C LEU A 91 18.36 8.35 9.60
N ARG A 92 17.64 7.45 10.27
CA ARG A 92 17.75 7.30 11.73
C ARG A 92 19.17 6.93 12.16
N GLY A 93 19.85 6.07 11.42
CA GLY A 93 21.27 5.74 11.63
C GLY A 93 22.16 6.97 11.56
N VAL A 94 22.00 7.80 10.52
CA VAL A 94 22.69 9.09 10.38
C VAL A 94 22.37 10.02 11.55
N LYS A 95 21.11 10.13 11.99
CA LYS A 95 20.78 10.97 13.16
C LYS A 95 21.41 10.48 14.46
N ARG A 96 21.66 9.18 14.60
CA ARG A 96 22.40 8.63 15.75
C ARG A 96 23.88 8.99 15.74
N SER A 97 24.48 9.30 14.58
CA SER A 97 25.90 9.67 14.52
C SER A 97 26.21 10.98 15.26
N VAL A 98 25.22 11.86 15.42
CA VAL A 98 25.32 13.12 16.16
C VAL A 98 25.75 12.92 17.63
N LEU A 99 25.53 11.73 18.20
CA LEU A 99 25.98 11.41 19.57
C LEU A 99 27.50 11.19 19.69
N PHE A 100 28.20 11.10 18.57
CA PHE A 100 29.62 10.79 18.51
C PHE A 100 30.40 11.98 17.91
N PRO A 101 31.70 12.11 18.22
CA PRO A 101 32.55 13.06 17.52
C PRO A 101 32.58 12.77 16.03
N VAL A 102 32.48 13.81 15.22
CA VAL A 102 32.79 13.76 13.79
C VAL A 102 34.30 13.90 13.66
N LEU A 103 34.90 12.99 12.89
CA LEU A 103 36.33 12.98 12.61
C LEU A 103 36.51 13.24 11.13
N ASP A 104 37.26 14.27 10.79
CA ASP A 104 37.52 14.69 9.42
C ASP A 104 39.03 14.70 9.14
N ALA A 105 39.38 14.32 7.92
CA ALA A 105 40.74 14.38 7.42
C ALA A 105 40.74 15.12 6.10
N THR A 106 41.56 16.17 6.01
CA THR A 106 41.61 17.05 4.85
C THR A 106 42.99 17.06 4.22
N GLY A 107 43.03 17.21 2.90
CA GLY A 107 44.26 17.34 2.12
C GLY A 107 43.97 18.19 0.89
N GLY A 108 44.83 19.18 0.61
CA GLY A 108 44.58 20.14 -0.44
C GLY A 108 45.85 20.80 -0.97
N VAL A 109 45.74 21.33 -2.19
CA VAL A 109 46.78 22.16 -2.81
C VAL A 109 46.14 23.42 -3.34
N THR A 110 46.56 24.56 -2.82
CA THR A 110 46.09 25.88 -3.24
C THR A 110 47.22 26.62 -3.93
N ARG A 111 47.07 26.91 -5.22
CA ARG A 111 48.04 27.73 -5.97
C ARG A 111 47.46 29.11 -6.21
N GLN A 112 48.12 30.12 -5.68
CA GLN A 112 47.73 31.52 -5.84
C GLN A 112 48.79 32.29 -6.63
N ARG A 113 48.33 33.19 -7.50
CA ARG A 113 49.16 34.16 -8.21
C ARG A 113 48.64 35.55 -7.93
N THR A 114 49.49 36.47 -7.49
CA THR A 114 49.11 37.89 -7.36
C THR A 114 48.97 38.55 -8.74
N SER A 115 48.08 39.53 -8.85
CA SER A 115 47.82 40.26 -10.10
C SER A 115 49.05 41.10 -10.51
N GLY A 116 49.20 41.35 -11.83
CA GLY A 116 50.29 42.12 -12.42
C GLY A 116 50.32 43.61 -12.05
N ASP A 117 49.24 44.14 -11.47
CA ASP A 117 49.17 45.51 -10.93
C ASP A 117 49.94 45.71 -9.62
N THR A 118 50.44 44.62 -9.04
CA THR A 118 51.35 44.69 -7.88
C THR A 118 52.81 44.68 -8.36
N ALA A 119 53.67 45.46 -7.72
CA ALA A 119 55.09 45.61 -8.11
C ALA A 119 55.90 44.30 -8.13
N VAL A 120 55.37 43.20 -7.55
CA VAL A 120 55.97 41.86 -7.58
C VAL A 120 54.89 40.81 -7.86
N VAL A 121 54.99 40.15 -9.01
CA VAL A 121 54.16 38.96 -9.33
C VAL A 121 54.71 37.77 -8.55
N ARG A 122 53.95 37.32 -7.55
CA ARG A 122 54.32 36.18 -6.71
C ARG A 122 53.41 35.00 -7.01
N ARG A 123 54.02 33.86 -7.29
CA ARG A 123 53.34 32.56 -7.38
C ARG A 123 53.60 31.79 -6.09
N THR A 124 52.55 31.49 -5.36
CA THR A 124 52.62 30.70 -4.12
C THR A 124 51.85 29.40 -4.34
N THR A 125 52.45 28.27 -3.99
CA THR A 125 51.74 26.99 -3.92
C THR A 125 51.75 26.55 -2.47
N LEU A 126 50.57 26.33 -1.91
CA LEU A 126 50.35 25.90 -0.55
C LEU A 126 49.82 24.46 -0.57
N TYR A 127 50.50 23.57 0.14
CA TYR A 127 50.06 22.21 0.39
C TYR A 127 49.51 22.16 1.82
N THR A 128 48.29 21.69 1.99
CA THR A 128 47.64 21.50 3.29
C THR A 128 47.31 20.03 3.49
N ALA A 129 47.54 19.54 4.69
CA ALA A 129 47.05 18.26 5.16
C ALA A 129 46.72 18.43 6.65
N GLY A 130 45.58 17.90 7.08
CA GLY A 130 45.07 18.12 8.43
C GLY A 130 44.13 17.02 8.86
N PHE A 131 43.96 16.91 10.16
CA PHE A 131 42.97 16.07 10.82
C PHE A 131 42.29 16.91 11.88
N ASP A 132 40.98 16.83 11.95
CA ASP A 132 40.16 17.55 12.91
C ASP A 132 39.05 16.67 13.48
N ALA A 133 38.61 17.02 14.68
CA ALA A 133 37.56 16.32 15.40
C ALA A 133 36.64 17.34 16.05
N GLY A 134 35.34 17.23 15.78
CA GLY A 134 34.31 18.09 16.35
C GLY A 134 33.26 17.27 17.09
N TRP A 135 32.88 17.70 18.30
CA TRP A 135 31.80 17.05 19.05
C TRP A 135 30.90 18.06 19.75
N GLU A 136 29.60 17.91 19.55
CA GLU A 136 28.58 18.67 20.26
C GLU A 136 28.03 17.84 21.43
N LEU A 137 28.22 18.33 22.66
CA LEU A 137 27.70 17.68 23.85
C LEU A 137 26.20 17.93 23.98
N ASP A 138 25.41 16.85 24.05
CA ASP A 138 23.95 16.91 24.14
C ASP A 138 23.43 17.21 25.56
N ILE A 139 23.76 18.40 26.08
CA ILE A 139 23.41 18.85 27.44
C ILE A 139 21.89 19.00 27.58
N PHE A 140 21.24 19.62 26.57
CA PHE A 140 19.82 19.94 26.60
C PHE A 140 18.91 18.89 25.93
N GLY A 141 19.49 17.83 25.36
CA GLY A 141 18.72 16.73 24.74
C GLY A 141 18.32 16.96 23.27
N GLY A 142 18.85 17.97 22.59
CA GLY A 142 18.58 18.24 21.17
C GLY A 142 18.93 17.05 20.28
N ALA A 143 20.10 16.43 20.47
CA ALA A 143 20.51 15.26 19.69
C ALA A 143 19.58 14.07 19.98
N ARG A 144 19.30 13.80 21.26
CA ARG A 144 18.35 12.76 21.68
C ARG A 144 16.95 12.95 21.08
N ARG A 145 16.42 14.17 21.04
CA ARG A 145 15.12 14.48 20.44
C ARG A 145 15.13 14.36 18.92
N SER A 146 16.23 14.70 18.25
CA SER A 146 16.37 14.50 16.80
C SER A 146 16.36 13.01 16.41
N ILE A 147 16.97 12.15 17.23
CA ILE A 147 16.94 10.69 17.05
C ILE A 147 15.55 10.14 17.31
N GLU A 148 14.87 10.62 18.35
CA GLU A 148 13.48 10.28 18.66
C GLU A 148 12.55 10.62 17.48
N ALA A 149 12.69 11.80 16.89
CA ALA A 149 11.94 12.18 15.70
C ALA A 149 12.22 11.26 14.49
N ALA A 150 13.49 10.91 14.25
CA ALA A 150 13.85 9.98 13.17
C ALA A 150 13.37 8.54 13.41
N GLN A 151 13.28 8.12 14.68
CA GLN A 151 12.69 6.84 15.05
C GLN A 151 11.17 6.84 14.79
N ALA A 152 10.46 7.91 15.15
CA ALA A 152 9.03 8.05 14.83
C ALA A 152 8.78 8.07 13.31
N GLN A 153 9.67 8.67 12.52
CA GLN A 153 9.60 8.62 11.05
C GLN A 153 9.79 7.20 10.50
N LEU A 154 10.69 6.40 11.09
CA LEU A 154 10.84 5.00 10.73
C LEU A 154 9.58 4.19 11.06
N GLU A 155 9.01 4.38 12.25
CA GLU A 155 7.76 3.74 12.66
C GLU A 155 6.60 4.10 11.71
N ALA A 156 6.48 5.38 11.35
CA ALA A 156 5.50 5.83 10.35
C ALA A 156 5.72 5.18 8.97
N ALA A 157 6.97 5.02 8.53
CA ALA A 157 7.28 4.32 7.28
C ALA A 157 6.92 2.82 7.34
N GLN A 158 7.07 2.17 8.50
CA GLN A 158 6.66 0.79 8.72
C GLN A 158 5.15 0.64 8.64
N GLU A 159 4.39 1.55 9.24
CA GLU A 159 2.93 1.56 9.12
C GLU A 159 2.47 1.88 7.68
N GLY A 160 3.19 2.76 6.98
CA GLY A 160 2.96 2.99 5.55
C GLY A 160 3.17 1.73 4.69
N LEU A 161 4.13 0.87 5.03
CA LEU A 161 4.29 -0.44 4.39
C LEU A 161 3.10 -1.36 4.67
N THR A 162 2.61 -1.38 5.91
CA THR A 162 1.43 -2.16 6.30
C THR A 162 0.17 -1.69 5.57
N ASP A 163 -0.03 -0.38 5.43
CA ASP A 163 -1.17 0.23 4.72
C ASP A 163 -1.19 -0.16 3.23
N VAL A 164 -0.03 -0.07 2.56
CA VAL A 164 0.12 -0.53 1.17
C VAL A 164 -0.16 -2.02 1.04
N LEU A 165 0.29 -2.84 1.99
CA LEU A 165 0.04 -4.29 1.99
C LEU A 165 -1.45 -4.60 2.11
N VAL A 166 -2.17 -3.98 3.05
CA VAL A 166 -3.61 -4.19 3.24
C VAL A 166 -4.39 -3.76 2.01
N SER A 167 -4.06 -2.59 1.44
CA SER A 167 -4.70 -2.07 0.23
C SER A 167 -4.48 -2.96 -0.98
N LEU A 168 -3.24 -3.46 -1.17
CA LEU A 168 -2.90 -4.39 -2.25
C LEU A 168 -3.72 -5.68 -2.18
N MET A 169 -3.83 -6.27 -0.99
CA MET A 169 -4.55 -7.52 -0.79
C MET A 169 -6.06 -7.32 -1.02
N ALA A 170 -6.63 -6.21 -0.55
CA ALA A 170 -8.01 -5.86 -0.86
C ALA A 170 -8.26 -5.67 -2.37
N GLU A 171 -7.33 -5.01 -3.07
CA GLU A 171 -7.42 -4.80 -4.52
C GLU A 171 -7.34 -6.13 -5.29
N VAL A 172 -6.45 -7.04 -4.91
CA VAL A 172 -6.32 -8.37 -5.54
C VAL A 172 -7.60 -9.18 -5.35
N ALA A 173 -8.10 -9.28 -4.11
CA ALA A 173 -9.33 -10.00 -3.82
C ALA A 173 -10.55 -9.41 -4.57
N LEU A 174 -10.69 -8.09 -4.60
CA LEU A 174 -11.80 -7.41 -5.28
C LEU A 174 -11.74 -7.64 -6.80
N ASN A 175 -10.58 -7.45 -7.43
CA ASN A 175 -10.44 -7.66 -8.87
C ASN A 175 -10.67 -9.13 -9.26
N TYR A 176 -10.21 -10.08 -8.45
CA TYR A 176 -10.47 -11.50 -8.66
C TYR A 176 -11.97 -11.83 -8.53
N ALA A 177 -12.63 -11.33 -7.48
CA ALA A 177 -14.07 -11.50 -7.29
C ALA A 177 -14.87 -10.91 -8.47
N ASN A 178 -14.45 -9.76 -8.99
CA ASN A 178 -15.05 -9.17 -10.20
C ASN A 178 -14.88 -10.09 -11.41
N VAL A 179 -13.67 -10.60 -11.68
CA VAL A 179 -13.45 -11.55 -12.79
C VAL A 179 -14.39 -12.74 -12.68
N ARG A 180 -14.48 -13.38 -11.51
CA ARG A 180 -15.40 -14.52 -11.29
C ARG A 180 -16.87 -14.15 -11.48
N THR A 181 -17.27 -12.98 -11.00
CA THR A 181 -18.65 -12.48 -11.15
C THR A 181 -19.02 -12.26 -12.61
N TYR A 182 -18.12 -11.64 -13.39
CA TYR A 182 -18.38 -11.41 -14.81
C TYR A 182 -18.29 -12.68 -15.65
N GLN A 183 -17.46 -13.65 -15.27
CA GLN A 183 -17.49 -15.00 -15.86
C GLN A 183 -18.85 -15.66 -15.67
N ALA A 184 -19.37 -15.70 -14.44
CA ALA A 184 -20.70 -16.26 -14.17
C ALA A 184 -21.82 -15.50 -14.91
N ARG A 185 -21.68 -14.18 -15.07
CA ARG A 185 -22.62 -13.36 -15.85
C ARG A 185 -22.57 -13.71 -17.34
N LEU A 186 -21.39 -13.94 -17.91
CA LEU A 186 -21.24 -14.36 -19.31
C LEU A 186 -21.91 -15.72 -19.55
N ASP A 187 -21.72 -16.69 -18.65
CA ASP A 187 -22.39 -17.99 -18.73
C ASP A 187 -23.92 -17.86 -18.72
N ALA A 188 -24.46 -17.01 -17.84
CA ALA A 188 -25.89 -16.76 -17.76
C ALA A 188 -26.44 -16.05 -19.01
N VAL A 189 -25.70 -15.08 -19.56
CA VAL A 189 -26.10 -14.37 -20.78
C VAL A 189 -26.03 -15.29 -22.00
N ALA A 190 -25.02 -16.17 -22.10
CA ALA A 190 -24.93 -17.16 -23.17
C ALA A 190 -26.15 -18.10 -23.18
N ALA A 191 -26.58 -18.57 -22.01
CA ALA A 191 -27.79 -19.37 -21.89
C ALA A 191 -29.05 -18.60 -22.33
N ASN A 192 -29.13 -17.30 -22.00
CA ASN A 192 -30.26 -16.46 -22.39
C ASN A 192 -30.29 -16.16 -23.91
N ILE A 193 -29.12 -15.96 -24.52
CA ILE A 193 -28.98 -15.77 -25.98
C ILE A 193 -29.55 -16.98 -26.71
N LYS A 194 -29.18 -18.19 -26.30
CA LYS A 194 -29.69 -19.43 -26.91
C LYS A 194 -31.23 -19.51 -26.84
N ALA A 195 -31.81 -19.17 -25.70
CA ALA A 195 -33.27 -19.14 -25.55
C ALA A 195 -33.94 -18.07 -26.43
N GLN A 196 -33.34 -16.88 -26.56
CA GLN A 196 -33.87 -15.83 -27.46
C GLN A 196 -33.74 -16.20 -28.93
N GLU A 197 -32.69 -16.92 -29.30
CA GLU A 197 -32.52 -17.41 -30.66
C GLU A 197 -33.60 -18.45 -31.01
N ASP A 198 -33.93 -19.36 -30.10
CA ASP A 198 -35.06 -20.29 -30.26
C ASP A 198 -36.41 -19.55 -30.41
N ILE A 199 -36.64 -18.50 -29.61
CA ILE A 199 -37.86 -17.66 -29.69
C ILE A 199 -37.91 -16.92 -31.04
N TYR A 200 -36.80 -16.36 -31.49
CA TYR A 200 -36.70 -15.70 -32.80
C TYR A 200 -37.05 -16.67 -33.93
N GLN A 201 -36.46 -17.87 -33.95
CA GLN A 201 -36.73 -18.89 -34.97
C GLN A 201 -38.19 -19.39 -34.95
N LEU A 202 -38.77 -19.53 -33.76
CA LEU A 202 -40.20 -19.87 -33.61
C LEU A 202 -41.09 -18.77 -34.20
N ASN A 203 -40.80 -17.50 -33.93
CA ASN A 203 -41.58 -16.37 -34.46
C ASN A 203 -41.42 -16.22 -35.97
N VAL A 204 -40.22 -16.45 -36.52
CA VAL A 204 -39.99 -16.52 -37.98
C VAL A 204 -40.87 -17.62 -38.60
N SER A 205 -40.93 -18.79 -37.97
CA SER A 205 -41.75 -19.90 -38.45
C SER A 205 -43.25 -19.60 -38.39
N ARG A 206 -43.72 -18.98 -37.30
CA ARG A 206 -45.12 -18.54 -37.15
C ARG A 206 -45.51 -17.44 -38.14
N TYR A 207 -44.62 -16.50 -38.42
CA TYR A 207 -44.84 -15.46 -39.41
C TYR A 207 -44.97 -16.05 -40.82
N LYS A 208 -44.07 -16.97 -41.21
CA LYS A 208 -44.16 -17.70 -42.49
C LYS A 208 -45.46 -18.51 -42.63
N ALA A 209 -46.01 -18.96 -41.51
CA ALA A 209 -47.31 -19.64 -41.45
C ALA A 209 -48.52 -18.68 -41.36
N GLY A 210 -48.30 -17.37 -41.35
CA GLY A 210 -49.36 -16.34 -41.24
C GLY A 210 -50.02 -16.24 -39.86
N LEU A 211 -49.38 -16.75 -38.81
CA LEU A 211 -49.93 -16.81 -37.44
C LEU A 211 -49.59 -15.58 -36.57
N VAL A 212 -48.58 -14.80 -36.95
CA VAL A 212 -48.15 -13.57 -36.25
C VAL A 212 -47.71 -12.52 -37.26
N ASP A 213 -47.69 -11.25 -36.85
CA ASP A 213 -47.20 -10.13 -37.67
C ASP A 213 -45.67 -10.08 -37.72
N PHE A 214 -45.12 -9.47 -38.79
CA PHE A 214 -43.67 -9.28 -38.93
C PHE A 214 -43.06 -8.44 -37.79
N THR A 215 -43.84 -7.57 -37.16
CA THR A 215 -43.41 -6.79 -35.99
C THR A 215 -42.96 -7.68 -34.83
N THR A 216 -43.60 -8.84 -34.63
CA THR A 216 -43.23 -9.80 -33.57
C THR A 216 -41.86 -10.42 -33.84
N VAL A 217 -41.50 -10.63 -35.12
CA VAL A 217 -40.17 -11.09 -35.53
C VAL A 217 -39.13 -10.01 -35.23
N LEU A 218 -39.41 -8.77 -35.60
CA LEU A 218 -38.50 -7.64 -35.35
C LEU A 218 -38.29 -7.38 -33.85
N ASP A 219 -39.32 -7.55 -33.02
CA ASP A 219 -39.20 -7.40 -31.57
C ASP A 219 -38.28 -8.49 -30.97
N ALA A 220 -38.42 -9.73 -31.42
CA ALA A 220 -37.55 -10.83 -31.00
C ALA A 220 -36.09 -10.64 -31.46
N GLU A 221 -35.89 -10.18 -32.70
CA GLU A 221 -34.56 -9.86 -33.23
C GLU A 221 -33.89 -8.73 -32.43
N ARG A 222 -34.63 -7.65 -32.12
CA ARG A 222 -34.13 -6.55 -31.28
C ARG A 222 -33.75 -7.01 -29.86
N ALA A 223 -34.53 -7.93 -29.28
CA ALA A 223 -34.21 -8.50 -27.97
C ALA A 223 -32.93 -9.34 -28.01
N LEU A 224 -32.76 -10.18 -29.03
CA LEU A 224 -31.54 -10.96 -29.25
C LEU A 224 -30.31 -10.06 -29.44
N GLN A 225 -30.40 -9.05 -30.29
CA GLN A 225 -29.31 -8.11 -30.55
C GLN A 225 -28.87 -7.36 -29.28
N SER A 226 -29.83 -6.91 -28.46
CA SER A 226 -29.54 -6.24 -27.18
C SER A 226 -28.76 -7.13 -26.20
N LEU A 227 -29.01 -8.45 -26.19
CA LEU A 227 -28.23 -9.38 -25.37
C LEU A 227 -26.81 -9.59 -25.93
N GLN A 228 -26.67 -9.69 -27.25
CA GLN A 228 -25.36 -9.81 -27.90
C GLN A 228 -24.48 -8.58 -27.62
N ASP A 229 -25.04 -7.38 -27.65
CA ASP A 229 -24.33 -6.15 -27.29
C ASP A 229 -23.85 -6.16 -25.82
N GLN A 230 -24.64 -6.72 -24.91
CA GLN A 230 -24.25 -6.87 -23.50
C GLN A 230 -23.08 -7.83 -23.29
N VAL A 231 -22.93 -8.86 -24.15
CA VAL A 231 -21.77 -9.75 -24.11
C VAL A 231 -20.49 -8.99 -24.42
N ALA A 232 -20.49 -8.16 -25.46
CA ALA A 232 -19.32 -7.36 -25.83
C ALA A 232 -18.87 -6.43 -24.68
N ALA A 233 -19.82 -5.73 -24.05
CA ALA A 233 -19.53 -4.87 -22.89
C ALA A 233 -19.00 -5.67 -21.68
N SER A 234 -19.56 -6.85 -21.41
CA SER A 234 -19.14 -7.72 -20.31
C SER A 234 -17.73 -8.26 -20.53
N ARG A 235 -17.39 -8.68 -21.76
CA ARG A 235 -16.03 -9.10 -22.14
C ARG A 235 -15.00 -7.99 -21.91
N GLY A 236 -15.31 -6.76 -22.32
CA GLY A 236 -14.45 -5.60 -22.04
C GLY A 236 -14.17 -5.39 -20.55
N THR A 237 -15.17 -5.64 -19.71
CA THR A 237 -15.04 -5.51 -18.25
C THR A 237 -14.17 -6.61 -17.64
N VAL A 238 -14.29 -7.86 -18.12
CA VAL A 238 -13.39 -8.96 -17.73
C VAL A 238 -11.95 -8.60 -18.05
N THR A 239 -11.67 -8.17 -19.30
CA THR A 239 -10.32 -7.77 -19.74
C THR A 239 -9.74 -6.66 -18.87
N SER A 240 -10.52 -5.63 -18.52
CA SER A 240 -10.06 -4.53 -17.68
C SER A 240 -9.68 -4.99 -16.26
N ASN A 241 -10.55 -5.79 -15.60
CA ASN A 241 -10.27 -6.32 -14.26
C ASN A 241 -9.04 -7.24 -14.26
N PHE A 242 -8.86 -7.97 -15.35
CA PHE A 242 -7.74 -8.84 -15.55
C PHE A 242 -6.41 -8.09 -15.71
N ILE A 243 -6.40 -7.00 -16.47
CA ILE A 243 -5.23 -6.11 -16.58
C ILE A 243 -4.87 -5.52 -15.21
N ARG A 244 -5.86 -5.13 -14.41
CA ARG A 244 -5.63 -4.63 -13.04
C ARG A 244 -4.98 -5.71 -12.17
N LEU A 245 -5.51 -6.93 -12.22
CA LEU A 245 -4.96 -8.08 -11.50
C LEU A 245 -3.51 -8.35 -11.93
N TYR A 246 -3.23 -8.36 -13.24
CA TYR A 246 -1.87 -8.51 -13.77
C TYR A 246 -0.90 -7.45 -13.24
N LYS A 247 -1.32 -6.18 -13.23
CA LYS A 247 -0.53 -5.07 -12.70
C LYS A 247 -0.28 -5.22 -11.20
N ALA A 248 -1.31 -5.57 -10.42
CA ALA A 248 -1.20 -5.79 -8.98
C ALA A 248 -0.21 -6.92 -8.65
N LEU A 249 -0.09 -7.92 -9.53
CA LEU A 249 0.84 -9.05 -9.37
C LEU A 249 2.29 -8.73 -9.76
N GLY A 250 2.56 -7.51 -10.25
CA GLY A 250 3.91 -7.06 -10.62
C GLY A 250 4.23 -7.11 -12.12
N GLY A 251 3.28 -7.50 -12.97
CA GLY A 251 3.33 -7.27 -14.42
C GLY A 251 4.41 -8.01 -15.21
N GLY A 252 4.69 -9.29 -14.92
CA GLY A 252 5.70 -10.11 -15.63
C GLY A 252 5.14 -11.17 -16.58
N TRP A 253 5.95 -11.57 -17.59
CA TRP A 253 5.58 -12.48 -18.69
C TRP A 253 5.20 -13.91 -18.26
N GLY A 254 5.84 -14.51 -17.26
CA GLY A 254 5.50 -15.88 -16.80
C GLY A 254 4.15 -15.99 -16.07
N LEU A 255 3.54 -14.84 -15.81
CA LEU A 255 2.27 -14.68 -15.15
C LEU A 255 1.12 -14.64 -16.17
N MET A 256 1.47 -14.40 -17.44
CA MET A 256 0.56 -14.23 -18.57
C MET A 256 -0.05 -15.56 -19.03
N ASP A 257 0.57 -16.70 -18.76
CA ASP A 257 0.08 -18.03 -19.18
C ASP A 257 -1.09 -18.54 -18.31
N GLU A 258 -1.00 -18.46 -16.98
CA GLU A 258 -2.13 -18.80 -16.08
C GLU A 258 -3.27 -17.80 -16.20
N VAL A 259 -2.89 -16.53 -16.36
CA VAL A 259 -3.81 -15.42 -16.55
C VAL A 259 -4.49 -15.64 -17.91
N LYS A 260 -3.75 -15.93 -18.99
CA LYS A 260 -4.33 -16.40 -20.26
C LYS A 260 -5.24 -17.59 -20.07
N GLU A 261 -4.90 -18.59 -19.28
CA GLU A 261 -5.77 -19.76 -19.10
C GLU A 261 -7.14 -19.38 -18.50
N ILE A 262 -7.18 -18.39 -17.59
CA ILE A 262 -8.42 -17.82 -17.05
C ILE A 262 -9.21 -17.05 -18.13
N TYR A 263 -8.51 -16.41 -19.07
CA TYR A 263 -9.10 -15.64 -20.18
C TYR A 263 -9.53 -16.50 -21.36
N GLU A 264 -8.74 -17.49 -21.76
CA GLU A 264 -8.99 -18.40 -22.89
C GLU A 264 -10.17 -19.33 -22.55
N LYS A 265 -10.34 -19.74 -21.29
CA LYS A 265 -11.58 -20.42 -20.82
C LYS A 265 -12.85 -19.58 -20.99
N THR A 266 -12.74 -18.26 -21.16
CA THR A 266 -13.88 -17.37 -21.46
C THR A 266 -14.11 -17.14 -22.95
N GLU A 267 -13.17 -17.48 -23.84
CA GLU A 267 -13.34 -17.35 -25.30
C GLU A 267 -13.76 -18.65 -25.99
N GLU A 268 -13.47 -19.82 -25.43
CA GLU A 268 -13.80 -21.13 -26.02
C GLU A 268 -15.27 -21.60 -25.81
N LYS A 269 -16.16 -20.75 -25.29
CA LYS A 269 -17.59 -21.06 -25.12
C LYS A 269 -18.47 -19.95 -25.68
#